data_AF-A0A3E0UB56-F1
#
_entry.id   AF-A0A3E0UB56-F1
#
_cell.length_a   1.000
_cell.length_b   1.000
_cell.length_c   1.000
_cell.angle_alpha   90.00
_cell.angle_beta   90.00
_cell.angle_gamma   90.00
#
_symmetry.space_group_name_H-M   'P 1'
#
loop_
_entity.id
_entity.type
_entity.pdbx_description
1 polymer ?
#
loop_
_entity_poly.entity_id
_entity_poly.type
_entity_poly.pdbx_seq_one_letter_code
_entity_poly.pdbx_strand_id
1 'polypeptide(L)'
;MSRSMFKRMINLVWKLLLVLAVFWQTFVIAAEQQVNSFQQQAVVEALSQVITQNYPDKEAANKMALALKGITWQASYQAPTNREELLELLRQTIASANHDSYVALSVHEQKGLSILSNHSMLASDNSTINAEQAYINQDGIGYFKLNNFDSGAQATLAIDKAMQTLQKSCALILDFSTLDGGDIETAEYLLSYFFASEHSFGGLVNESRNEQLALANNKTIGDQRFSEQVPVVLLTSPFMQASGEFFAYQIKQRPQTALIGRSTMGVATWLKTFNLPLGLQIVLPVAYYQDSNGENWQQIGVTPDIDIAIEDSLAEAQRLTTQWCNASN
;
A
#
# COMPACT_ATOMS: atom_id res chain seq x y z
N MET A 1 -71.62 8.12 29.27
CA MET A 1 -70.68 7.37 28.40
C MET A 1 -70.53 5.96 28.97
N SER A 2 -70.73 4.89 28.17
CA SER A 2 -70.66 3.52 28.71
C SER A 2 -69.22 3.13 29.06
N ARG A 3 -69.03 2.25 30.06
CA ARG A 3 -67.69 1.74 30.45
C ARG A 3 -66.93 1.12 29.26
N SER A 4 -67.64 0.58 28.25
CA SER A 4 -67.00 0.04 27.05
C SER A 4 -66.50 1.13 26.10
N MET A 5 -67.20 2.25 25.96
CA MET A 5 -66.72 3.41 25.19
C MET A 5 -65.47 4.03 25.82
N PHE A 6 -65.41 4.14 27.15
CA PHE A 6 -64.24 4.67 27.85
C PHE A 6 -62.99 3.79 27.66
N LYS A 7 -63.12 2.45 27.76
CA LYS A 7 -62.02 1.51 27.48
C LYS A 7 -61.56 1.56 26.03
N ARG A 8 -62.48 1.68 25.06
CA ARG A 8 -62.14 1.83 23.63
C ARG A 8 -61.38 3.13 23.37
N MET A 9 -61.80 4.23 24.01
CA MET A 9 -61.15 5.54 23.88
C MET A 9 -59.73 5.52 24.46
N ILE A 10 -59.52 4.92 25.62
CA ILE A 10 -58.18 4.75 26.21
C ILE A 10 -57.27 3.90 25.32
N ASN A 11 -57.76 2.78 24.78
CA ASN A 11 -56.97 1.95 23.86
C ASN A 11 -56.62 2.68 22.54
N LEU A 12 -57.51 3.55 22.05
CA LEU A 12 -57.24 4.40 20.89
C LEU A 12 -56.14 5.42 21.19
N VAL A 13 -56.19 6.07 22.37
CA VAL A 13 -55.16 7.03 22.80
C VAL A 13 -53.80 6.36 22.97
N TRP A 14 -53.73 5.17 23.60
CA TRP A 14 -52.48 4.42 23.75
C TRP A 14 -51.89 3.97 22.41
N LYS A 15 -52.73 3.55 21.45
CA LYS A 15 -52.27 3.22 20.09
C LYS A 15 -51.74 4.47 19.35
N LEU A 16 -52.40 5.61 19.51
CA LEU A 16 -51.95 6.89 18.93
C LEU A 16 -50.62 7.35 19.53
N LEU A 17 -50.45 7.23 20.85
CA LEU A 17 -49.20 7.54 21.53
C LEU A 17 -48.05 6.61 21.12
N LEU A 18 -48.32 5.32 20.91
CA LEU A 18 -47.32 4.37 20.38
C LEU A 18 -46.92 4.70 18.94
N VAL A 19 -47.87 5.04 18.06
CA VAL A 19 -47.57 5.46 16.68
C VAL A 19 -46.76 6.76 16.68
N LEU A 20 -47.11 7.74 17.51
CA LEU A 20 -46.36 8.99 17.66
C LEU A 20 -44.94 8.76 18.22
N ALA A 21 -44.77 7.84 19.18
CA ALA A 21 -43.47 7.49 19.73
C ALA A 21 -42.56 6.79 18.70
N VAL A 22 -43.11 5.89 17.87
CA VAL A 22 -42.38 5.26 16.77
C VAL A 22 -42.01 6.29 15.70
N PHE A 23 -42.93 7.19 15.34
CA PHE A 23 -42.64 8.29 14.41
C PHE A 23 -41.55 9.22 14.94
N TRP A 24 -41.58 9.57 16.24
CA TRP A 24 -40.53 10.35 16.89
C TRP A 24 -39.18 9.64 16.86
N GLN A 25 -39.13 8.33 17.14
CA GLN A 25 -37.90 7.56 17.08
C GLN A 25 -37.32 7.50 15.66
N THR A 26 -38.14 7.32 14.63
CA THR A 26 -37.67 7.35 13.23
C THR A 26 -37.21 8.74 12.78
N PHE A 27 -37.85 9.81 13.27
CA PHE A 27 -37.50 11.19 12.91
C PHE A 27 -36.16 11.63 13.52
N VAL A 28 -35.89 11.20 14.77
CA VAL A 28 -34.62 11.46 15.45
C VAL A 28 -33.46 10.74 14.74
N ILE A 29 -33.64 9.48 14.31
CA ILE A 29 -32.62 8.73 13.56
C ILE A 29 -32.35 9.37 12.18
N ALA A 30 -33.40 9.85 11.49
CA ALA A 30 -33.24 10.54 10.20
C ALA A 30 -32.53 11.90 10.33
N ALA A 31 -32.79 12.64 11.42
CA ALA A 31 -32.13 13.92 11.69
C ALA A 31 -30.64 13.77 12.04
N GLU A 32 -30.22 12.60 12.56
CA GLU A 32 -28.83 12.31 12.94
C GLU A 32 -27.93 11.95 11.73
N GLN A 33 -28.50 11.65 10.55
CA GLN A 33 -27.76 11.36 9.32
C GLN A 33 -27.55 12.55 8.37
N GLN A 34 -28.18 13.70 8.66
CA GLN A 34 -28.12 14.84 7.77
C GLN A 34 -26.84 15.65 7.98
N VAL A 35 -26.09 15.91 6.91
CA VAL A 35 -24.88 16.73 6.97
C VAL A 35 -25.23 18.19 6.71
N ASN A 36 -24.85 19.08 7.63
CA ASN A 36 -25.10 20.51 7.49
C ASN A 36 -23.91 21.26 6.84
N SER A 37 -24.12 22.53 6.47
CA SER A 37 -23.12 23.36 5.78
C SER A 37 -21.85 23.61 6.59
N PHE A 38 -21.94 23.63 7.93
CA PHE A 38 -20.77 23.75 8.79
C PHE A 38 -19.89 22.48 8.70
N GLN A 39 -20.51 21.31 8.75
CA GLN A 39 -19.81 20.03 8.61
C GLN A 39 -19.22 19.84 7.20
N GLN A 40 -19.98 20.21 6.16
CA GLN A 40 -19.53 20.22 4.77
C GLN A 40 -18.26 21.08 4.60
N GLN A 41 -18.31 22.32 5.10
CA GLN A 41 -17.18 23.24 5.04
C GLN A 41 -15.96 22.70 5.80
N ALA A 42 -16.17 22.14 7.00
CA ALA A 42 -15.09 21.56 7.80
C ALA A 42 -14.39 20.39 7.08
N VAL A 43 -15.14 19.54 6.37
CA VAL A 43 -14.55 18.46 5.55
C VAL A 43 -13.73 19.04 4.39
N VAL A 44 -14.26 20.02 3.66
CA VAL A 44 -13.55 20.66 2.55
C VAL A 44 -12.26 21.33 3.01
N GLU A 45 -12.28 22.02 4.14
CA GLU A 45 -11.10 22.66 4.71
C GLU A 45 -10.04 21.63 5.11
N ALA A 46 -10.43 20.60 5.86
CA ALA A 46 -9.52 19.54 6.29
C ALA A 46 -8.92 18.79 5.09
N LEU A 47 -9.75 18.42 4.12
CA LEU A 47 -9.33 17.71 2.91
C LEU A 47 -8.37 18.56 2.07
N SER A 48 -8.71 19.83 1.83
CA SER A 48 -7.83 20.76 1.10
C SER A 48 -6.49 20.94 1.81
N GLN A 49 -6.51 21.05 3.14
CA GLN A 49 -5.30 21.18 3.94
C GLN A 49 -4.44 19.92 3.84
N VAL A 50 -5.01 18.73 4.05
CA VAL A 50 -4.29 17.45 3.95
C VAL A 50 -3.62 17.30 2.58
N ILE A 51 -4.34 17.58 1.49
CA ILE A 51 -3.80 17.50 0.12
C ILE A 51 -2.62 18.48 -0.04
N THR A 52 -2.82 19.76 0.28
CA THR A 52 -1.77 20.79 0.10
C THR A 52 -0.53 20.58 0.96
N GLN A 53 -0.68 19.94 2.12
CA GLN A 53 0.44 19.69 3.03
C GLN A 53 1.25 18.43 2.72
N ASN A 54 0.68 17.47 1.98
CA ASN A 54 1.28 16.14 1.88
C ASN A 54 1.47 15.65 0.44
N TYR A 55 0.66 16.09 -0.52
CA TYR A 55 0.73 15.56 -1.89
C TYR A 55 2.03 16.02 -2.59
N PRO A 56 2.83 15.11 -3.19
CA PRO A 56 4.18 15.42 -3.69
C PRO A 56 4.24 16.50 -4.77
N ASP A 57 3.22 16.59 -5.64
CA ASP A 57 3.14 17.62 -6.68
C ASP A 57 2.37 18.84 -6.15
N LYS A 58 3.10 19.93 -5.92
CA LYS A 58 2.57 21.18 -5.37
C LYS A 58 1.55 21.85 -6.28
N GLU A 59 1.72 21.79 -7.60
CA GLU A 59 0.80 22.42 -8.54
C GLU A 59 -0.54 21.67 -8.57
N ALA A 60 -0.48 20.34 -8.71
CA ALA A 60 -1.65 19.49 -8.65
C ALA A 60 -2.36 19.58 -7.29
N ALA A 61 -1.62 19.63 -6.18
CA ALA A 61 -2.17 19.81 -4.84
C ALA A 61 -2.98 21.11 -4.72
N ASN A 62 -2.43 22.22 -5.22
CA ASN A 62 -3.10 23.51 -5.21
C ASN A 62 -4.34 23.51 -6.12
N LYS A 63 -4.27 22.88 -7.29
CA LYS A 63 -5.42 22.74 -8.20
C LYS A 63 -6.58 21.99 -7.55
N MET A 64 -6.30 20.86 -6.90
CA MET A 64 -7.30 20.11 -6.13
C MET A 64 -7.90 20.95 -4.99
N ALA A 65 -7.05 21.60 -4.18
CA ALA A 65 -7.53 22.42 -3.06
C ALA A 65 -8.35 23.63 -3.50
N LEU A 66 -8.01 24.26 -4.63
CA LEU A 66 -8.80 25.35 -5.21
C LEU A 66 -10.16 24.85 -5.70
N ALA A 67 -10.22 23.71 -6.37
CA ALA A 67 -11.47 23.10 -6.81
C ALA A 67 -12.40 22.80 -5.62
N LEU A 68 -11.85 22.20 -4.55
CA LEU A 68 -12.58 21.89 -3.32
C LEU A 68 -13.11 23.16 -2.62
N LYS A 69 -12.27 24.18 -2.46
CA LYS A 69 -12.66 25.46 -1.84
C LYS A 69 -13.66 26.27 -2.68
N GLY A 70 -13.79 25.95 -3.96
CA GLY A 70 -14.78 26.55 -4.86
C GLY A 70 -16.20 25.99 -4.68
N ILE A 71 -16.39 24.93 -3.90
CA ILE A 71 -17.71 24.36 -3.64
C ILE A 71 -18.56 25.37 -2.86
N THR A 72 -19.79 25.60 -3.32
CA THR A 72 -20.75 26.50 -2.66
C THR A 72 -21.89 25.72 -2.04
N TRP A 73 -22.22 26.04 -0.79
CA TRP A 73 -23.20 25.31 0.02
C TRP A 73 -24.60 25.95 0.01
N GLN A 74 -24.95 26.67 -1.05
CA GLN A 74 -26.26 27.30 -1.13
C GLN A 74 -27.37 26.24 -1.16
N ALA A 75 -28.55 26.58 -0.64
CA ALA A 75 -29.72 25.70 -0.55
C ALA A 75 -30.36 25.35 -1.91
N SER A 76 -29.58 25.34 -2.98
CA SER A 76 -30.00 24.76 -4.26
C SER A 76 -30.22 23.26 -4.09
N TYR A 77 -31.04 22.69 -4.95
CA TYR A 77 -31.47 21.28 -4.95
C TYR A 77 -30.33 20.23 -5.06
N GLN A 78 -29.06 20.64 -5.04
CA GLN A 78 -27.89 19.77 -5.28
C GLN A 78 -26.86 19.77 -4.13
N ALA A 79 -27.08 20.52 -3.04
CA ALA A 79 -26.18 20.43 -1.89
C ALA A 79 -26.32 19.05 -1.23
N PRO A 80 -25.21 18.33 -0.97
CA PRO A 80 -25.26 16.97 -0.43
C PRO A 80 -25.88 16.97 0.96
N THR A 81 -26.99 16.26 1.13
CA THR A 81 -27.77 16.25 2.37
C THR A 81 -27.29 15.18 3.34
N ASN A 82 -26.52 14.21 2.87
CA ASN A 82 -25.95 13.12 3.65
C ASN A 82 -24.48 12.90 3.31
N ARG A 83 -23.83 12.02 4.09
CA ARG A 83 -22.39 11.75 3.98
C ARG A 83 -21.99 11.10 2.65
N GLU A 84 -22.82 10.24 2.08
CA GLU A 84 -22.51 9.53 0.83
C GLU A 84 -22.55 10.49 -0.36
N GLU A 85 -23.56 11.36 -0.42
CA GLU A 85 -23.64 12.43 -1.42
C GLU A 85 -22.45 13.39 -1.31
N LEU A 86 -22.04 13.74 -0.08
CA LEU A 86 -20.87 14.59 0.14
C LEU A 86 -19.59 13.89 -0.35
N LEU A 87 -19.40 12.62 0.01
CA LEU A 87 -18.26 11.82 -0.42
C LEU A 87 -18.14 11.78 -1.94
N GLU A 88 -19.26 11.53 -2.64
CA GLU A 88 -19.27 11.44 -4.10
C GLU A 88 -18.98 12.79 -4.76
N LEU A 89 -19.57 13.89 -4.25
CA LEU A 89 -19.25 15.23 -4.73
C LEU A 89 -17.75 15.55 -4.61
N LEU A 90 -17.16 15.23 -3.45
CA LEU A 90 -15.73 15.48 -3.20
C LEU A 90 -14.82 14.63 -4.10
N ARG A 91 -15.17 13.35 -4.32
CA ARG A 91 -14.46 12.47 -5.26
C ARG A 91 -14.49 13.02 -6.67
N GLN A 92 -15.66 13.40 -7.18
CA GLN A 92 -15.81 13.97 -8.52
C GLN A 92 -15.03 15.29 -8.66
N THR A 93 -15.08 16.13 -7.62
CA THR A 93 -14.33 17.39 -7.59
C THR A 93 -12.82 17.14 -7.70
N ILE A 94 -12.27 16.22 -6.90
CA ILE A 94 -10.85 15.83 -6.96
C ILE A 94 -10.50 15.24 -8.34
N ALA A 95 -11.28 14.27 -8.82
CA ALA A 95 -11.01 13.57 -10.08
C ALA A 95 -11.05 14.50 -11.31
N SER A 96 -11.87 15.56 -11.25
CA SER A 96 -11.89 16.60 -12.29
C SER A 96 -10.66 17.51 -12.26
N ALA A 97 -10.03 17.65 -11.10
CA ALA A 97 -8.85 18.49 -10.90
C ALA A 97 -7.54 17.72 -11.13
N ASN A 98 -7.48 16.46 -10.72
CA ASN A 98 -6.30 15.59 -10.78
C ASN A 98 -6.71 14.16 -11.17
N HIS A 99 -5.95 13.53 -12.06
CA HIS A 99 -6.24 12.20 -12.60
C HIS A 99 -5.44 11.07 -11.92
N ASP A 100 -4.77 11.37 -10.82
CA ASP A 100 -4.07 10.37 -10.03
C ASP A 100 -5.07 9.47 -9.29
N SER A 101 -5.14 8.20 -9.71
CA SER A 101 -6.02 7.18 -9.14
C SER A 101 -5.70 6.81 -7.70
N TYR A 102 -4.51 7.16 -7.19
CA TYR A 102 -4.12 6.89 -5.80
C TYR A 102 -4.64 7.93 -4.81
N VAL A 103 -5.24 9.03 -5.29
CA VAL A 103 -5.98 9.98 -4.45
C VAL A 103 -7.39 9.45 -4.22
N ALA A 104 -7.56 8.62 -3.20
CA ALA A 104 -8.81 7.90 -2.95
C ALA A 104 -9.48 8.34 -1.65
N LEU A 105 -10.67 8.93 -1.75
CA LEU A 105 -11.52 9.31 -0.61
C LEU A 105 -12.49 8.17 -0.27
N SER A 106 -12.71 7.88 1.00
CA SER A 106 -13.61 6.80 1.45
C SER A 106 -14.23 7.11 2.82
N VAL A 107 -15.19 6.29 3.25
CA VAL A 107 -15.65 6.28 4.65
C VAL A 107 -14.69 5.41 5.45
N HIS A 108 -14.39 5.81 6.69
CA HIS A 108 -13.72 4.95 7.66
C HIS A 108 -14.61 3.74 7.96
N GLU A 109 -14.43 2.67 7.20
CA GLU A 109 -14.94 1.35 7.58
C GLU A 109 -13.89 0.68 8.45
N GLN A 110 -14.26 0.28 9.68
CA GLN A 110 -13.38 -0.53 10.53
C GLN A 110 -13.05 -1.92 9.95
N LYS A 111 -13.55 -2.24 8.75
CA LYS A 111 -13.20 -3.43 7.98
C LYS A 111 -13.15 -3.09 6.50
N GLY A 112 -12.00 -3.25 5.85
CA GLY A 112 -11.98 -3.68 4.44
C GLY A 112 -11.26 -2.81 3.42
N LEU A 113 -10.90 -1.55 3.70
CA LEU A 113 -9.99 -0.76 2.83
C LEU A 113 -8.51 -0.89 3.22
N SER A 114 -8.21 -1.92 4.03
CA SER A 114 -6.90 -2.30 4.55
C SER A 114 -5.85 -2.60 3.48
N ILE A 115 -6.23 -2.68 2.20
CA ILE A 115 -5.33 -3.05 1.10
C ILE A 115 -4.45 -1.87 0.66
N LEU A 116 -4.87 -0.61 0.89
CA LEU A 116 -4.13 0.58 0.42
C LEU A 116 -3.66 1.50 1.55
N SER A 117 -4.15 1.29 2.77
CA SER A 117 -4.09 2.28 3.85
C SER A 117 -3.25 1.85 5.07
N ASN A 118 -3.00 0.55 5.23
CA ASN A 118 -2.26 -0.01 6.36
C ASN A 118 -1.11 -0.92 5.88
N HIS A 119 -0.07 -0.34 5.27
CA HIS A 119 1.25 -0.99 5.17
C HIS A 119 2.08 -0.84 6.46
N SER A 120 1.41 -0.55 7.57
CA SER A 120 1.95 -0.63 8.92
C SER A 120 1.00 -1.49 9.75
N MET A 121 1.55 -2.62 10.23
CA MET A 121 1.00 -3.48 11.28
C MET A 121 -0.29 -4.24 10.97
N LEU A 122 -0.17 -5.31 10.18
CA LEU A 122 -0.80 -6.58 10.57
C LEU A 122 0.33 -7.59 10.77
N ALA A 123 0.84 -7.64 12.00
CA ALA A 123 1.58 -8.81 12.46
C ALA A 123 0.63 -10.01 12.35
N SER A 124 0.85 -10.83 11.33
CA SER A 124 0.22 -12.14 11.22
C SER A 124 0.72 -13.01 12.37
N ASP A 125 -0.14 -13.21 13.36
CA ASP A 125 0.08 -14.13 14.47
C ASP A 125 0.25 -15.56 13.88
N ASN A 126 1.47 -16.10 14.01
CA ASN A 126 1.89 -17.48 13.72
C ASN A 126 2.18 -17.95 12.27
N SER A 127 2.51 -17.07 11.32
CA SER A 127 3.23 -17.46 10.09
C SER A 127 4.75 -17.27 10.28
N THR A 128 5.57 -18.12 9.65
CA THR A 128 7.05 -17.99 9.64
C THR A 128 7.45 -16.57 9.23
N ILE A 129 7.97 -15.80 10.18
CA ILE A 129 8.37 -14.41 9.95
C ILE A 129 9.48 -14.40 8.89
N ASN A 130 9.28 -13.67 7.79
CA ASN A 130 10.27 -13.34 6.74
C ASN A 130 11.10 -14.45 6.07
N ALA A 131 10.85 -15.73 6.32
CA ALA A 131 11.51 -16.80 5.59
C ALA A 131 10.61 -18.02 5.58
N GLU A 132 9.92 -18.26 4.46
CA GLU A 132 9.12 -19.47 4.32
C GLU A 132 10.03 -20.68 4.10
N GLN A 133 11.04 -20.52 3.23
CA GLN A 133 12.01 -21.58 2.89
C GLN A 133 13.38 -20.99 2.60
N ALA A 134 14.43 -21.64 3.09
CA ALA A 134 15.83 -21.33 2.77
C ALA A 134 16.65 -22.62 2.77
N TYR A 135 17.18 -23.03 1.63
CA TYR A 135 18.01 -24.23 1.51
C TYR A 135 18.93 -24.18 0.29
N ILE A 136 19.98 -25.00 0.28
CA ILE A 136 20.80 -25.28 -0.89
C ILE A 136 20.44 -26.69 -1.40
N ASN A 137 20.12 -26.82 -2.68
CA ASN A 137 19.79 -28.12 -3.28
C ASN A 137 21.05 -28.95 -3.59
N GLN A 138 20.86 -30.15 -4.17
CA GLN A 138 21.96 -31.07 -4.47
C GLN A 138 22.93 -30.53 -5.54
N ASP A 139 22.47 -29.61 -6.39
CA ASP A 139 23.26 -28.98 -7.45
C ASP A 139 24.00 -27.71 -6.96
N GLY A 140 23.91 -27.39 -5.66
CA GLY A 140 24.53 -26.21 -5.07
C GLY A 140 23.76 -24.91 -5.26
N ILE A 141 22.53 -24.97 -5.80
CA ILE A 141 21.67 -23.80 -6.02
C ILE A 141 20.97 -23.47 -4.71
N GLY A 142 21.13 -22.22 -4.25
CA GLY A 142 20.42 -21.70 -3.10
C GLY A 142 19.01 -21.24 -3.48
N TYR A 143 18.03 -21.58 -2.67
CA TYR A 143 16.64 -21.20 -2.84
C TYR A 143 16.15 -20.46 -1.59
N PHE A 144 15.58 -19.27 -1.78
CA PHE A 144 14.99 -18.45 -0.74
C PHE A 144 13.57 -18.05 -1.13
N LYS A 145 12.58 -18.40 -0.32
CA LYS A 145 11.18 -18.00 -0.53
C LYS A 145 10.71 -17.03 0.54
N LEU A 146 10.10 -15.95 0.06
CA LEU A 146 9.53 -14.88 0.87
C LEU A 146 8.16 -14.48 0.31
N ASN A 147 7.16 -14.33 1.18
CA ASN A 147 5.80 -13.91 0.78
C ASN A 147 5.46 -12.48 1.21
N ASN A 148 6.22 -11.89 2.11
CA ASN A 148 6.02 -10.52 2.58
C ASN A 148 7.30 -10.01 3.24
N PHE A 149 7.53 -8.71 3.19
CA PHE A 149 8.50 -8.03 4.06
C PHE A 149 7.84 -7.71 5.40
N ASP A 150 7.83 -8.66 6.33
CA ASP A 150 7.42 -8.44 7.72
C ASP A 150 8.39 -7.50 8.42
N SER A 151 7.87 -6.63 9.29
CA SER A 151 8.68 -5.66 10.04
C SER A 151 9.22 -6.21 11.36
N GLY A 152 10.31 -5.59 11.83
CA GLY A 152 10.86 -5.79 13.16
C GLY A 152 12.00 -6.81 13.27
N ALA A 153 12.58 -6.89 14.47
CA ALA A 153 13.85 -7.59 14.68
C ALA A 153 13.80 -9.11 14.46
N GLN A 154 12.65 -9.77 14.67
CA GLN A 154 12.53 -11.21 14.36
C GLN A 154 12.60 -11.47 12.86
N ALA A 155 12.11 -10.49 12.10
CA ALA A 155 12.05 -10.51 10.66
C ALA A 155 13.45 -10.40 10.04
N THR A 156 14.28 -9.49 10.57
CA THR A 156 15.70 -9.40 10.19
C THR A 156 16.50 -10.63 10.63
N LEU A 157 16.26 -11.16 11.84
CA LEU A 157 16.93 -12.39 12.31
C LEU A 157 16.60 -13.63 11.45
N ALA A 158 15.40 -13.72 10.90
CA ALA A 158 15.03 -14.79 9.97
C ALA A 158 15.79 -14.68 8.64
N ILE A 159 15.90 -13.44 8.12
CA ILE A 159 16.72 -13.14 6.94
C ILE A 159 18.18 -13.52 7.18
N ASP A 160 18.77 -13.15 8.33
CA ASP A 160 20.17 -13.48 8.66
C ASP A 160 20.44 -14.98 8.58
N LYS A 161 19.55 -15.79 9.18
CA LYS A 161 19.66 -17.25 9.17
C LYS A 161 19.53 -17.82 7.76
N ALA A 162 18.59 -17.30 6.97
CA ALA A 162 18.42 -17.71 5.59
C ALA A 162 19.67 -17.38 4.76
N MET A 163 20.15 -16.14 4.81
CA MET A 163 21.33 -15.71 4.05
C MET A 163 22.60 -16.45 4.49
N GLN A 164 22.75 -16.74 5.79
CA GLN A 164 23.84 -17.57 6.30
C GLN A 164 23.77 -19.01 5.76
N THR A 165 22.57 -19.59 5.66
CA THR A 165 22.36 -20.93 5.07
C THR A 165 22.78 -20.97 3.61
N LEU A 166 22.53 -19.87 2.89
CA LEU A 166 22.70 -19.77 1.44
C LEU A 166 24.10 -19.30 1.02
N GLN A 167 24.94 -18.85 1.93
CA GLN A 167 26.27 -18.26 1.66
C GLN A 167 27.17 -19.08 0.71
N LYS A 168 27.02 -20.40 0.68
CA LYS A 168 27.85 -21.30 -0.16
C LYS A 168 27.20 -21.71 -1.48
N SER A 169 26.08 -21.09 -1.86
CA SER A 169 25.41 -21.41 -3.11
C SER A 169 26.22 -20.97 -4.33
N CYS A 170 26.22 -21.75 -5.40
CA CYS A 170 26.80 -21.35 -6.68
C CYS A 170 25.93 -20.31 -7.43
N ALA A 171 24.62 -20.32 -7.20
CA ALA A 171 23.65 -19.34 -7.68
C ALA A 171 22.44 -19.30 -6.72
N LEU A 172 21.68 -18.22 -6.76
CA LEU A 172 20.51 -18.01 -5.91
C LEU A 172 19.22 -17.89 -6.74
N ILE A 173 18.14 -18.49 -6.24
CA ILE A 173 16.77 -18.21 -6.66
C ILE A 173 16.06 -17.55 -5.48
N LEU A 174 15.61 -16.32 -5.68
CA LEU A 174 14.74 -15.58 -4.78
C LEU A 174 13.30 -15.75 -5.30
N ASP A 175 12.55 -16.68 -4.73
CA ASP A 175 11.15 -16.90 -5.08
C ASP A 175 10.25 -15.90 -4.36
N PHE A 176 10.02 -14.76 -5.02
CA PHE A 176 9.08 -13.72 -4.59
C PHE A 176 7.83 -13.71 -5.47
N SER A 177 7.52 -14.84 -6.13
CA SER A 177 6.36 -14.95 -7.03
C SER A 177 5.02 -14.72 -6.30
N THR A 178 4.98 -14.96 -4.98
CA THR A 178 3.84 -14.74 -4.10
C THR A 178 4.00 -13.54 -3.17
N LEU A 179 5.06 -12.75 -3.32
CA LEU A 179 5.30 -11.54 -2.54
C LEU A 179 4.47 -10.37 -3.07
N ASP A 180 3.74 -9.70 -2.19
CA ASP A 180 2.94 -8.52 -2.53
C ASP A 180 3.57 -7.20 -2.04
N GLY A 181 4.36 -7.19 -0.98
CA GLY A 181 5.08 -5.99 -0.56
C GLY A 181 5.58 -6.08 0.87
N GLY A 182 5.20 -5.10 1.69
CA GLY A 182 5.51 -5.05 3.12
C GLY A 182 6.41 -3.87 3.51
N ASP A 183 7.19 -4.08 4.55
CA ASP A 183 8.05 -3.09 5.20
C ASP A 183 9.30 -2.76 4.37
N ILE A 184 9.52 -1.46 4.15
CA ILE A 184 10.63 -0.98 3.32
C ILE A 184 11.99 -1.20 3.98
N GLU A 185 12.09 -1.02 5.30
CA GLU A 185 13.35 -1.19 6.03
C GLU A 185 13.83 -2.65 5.94
N THR A 186 12.89 -3.59 5.96
CA THR A 186 13.16 -5.02 5.77
C THR A 186 13.60 -5.34 4.34
N ALA A 187 12.99 -4.73 3.33
CA ALA A 187 13.42 -4.87 1.95
C ALA A 187 14.85 -4.34 1.73
N GLU A 188 15.16 -3.15 2.28
CA GLU A 188 16.52 -2.58 2.30
C GLU A 188 17.51 -3.48 3.02
N TYR A 189 17.11 -4.05 4.15
CA TYR A 189 17.93 -4.95 4.92
C TYR A 189 18.32 -6.19 4.11
N LEU A 190 17.35 -6.81 3.42
CA LEU A 190 17.65 -7.95 2.55
C LEU A 190 18.53 -7.54 1.36
N LEU A 191 18.26 -6.41 0.70
CA LEU A 191 19.13 -5.89 -0.38
C LEU A 191 20.58 -5.72 0.08
N SER A 192 20.80 -5.42 1.37
CA SER A 192 22.14 -5.21 1.92
C SER A 192 23.06 -6.42 1.81
N TYR A 193 22.51 -7.63 1.65
CA TYR A 193 23.27 -8.85 1.38
C TYR A 193 23.81 -8.94 -0.05
N PHE A 194 23.24 -8.18 -0.98
CA PHE A 194 23.53 -8.29 -2.41
C PHE A 194 24.36 -7.13 -2.97
N PHE A 195 24.54 -6.06 -2.20
CA PHE A 195 25.26 -4.84 -2.61
C PHE A 195 26.39 -4.47 -1.64
N ALA A 196 27.47 -3.89 -2.18
CA ALA A 196 28.62 -3.37 -1.41
C ALA A 196 28.21 -2.32 -0.36
N SER A 197 28.95 -2.21 0.75
CA SER A 197 28.60 -1.52 2.02
C SER A 197 28.20 -0.03 1.97
N GLU A 198 28.27 0.65 0.82
CA GLU A 198 27.92 2.07 0.66
C GLU A 198 27.07 2.32 -0.60
N HIS A 199 26.20 1.38 -0.93
CA HIS A 199 25.34 1.48 -2.10
C HIS A 199 24.08 2.29 -1.77
N SER A 200 23.85 3.36 -2.53
CA SER A 200 22.63 4.16 -2.48
C SER A 200 21.55 3.51 -3.35
N PHE A 201 20.39 3.27 -2.76
CA PHE A 201 19.20 2.82 -3.48
C PHE A 201 18.31 3.99 -3.93
N GLY A 202 18.74 5.24 -3.71
CA GLY A 202 17.94 6.43 -3.98
C GLY A 202 17.14 6.84 -2.75
N GLY A 203 15.82 7.02 -2.89
CA GLY A 203 15.01 7.45 -1.77
C GLY A 203 13.51 7.60 -2.04
N LEU A 204 12.79 7.93 -0.98
CA LEU A 204 11.42 8.43 -1.05
C LEU A 204 11.46 9.95 -1.08
N VAL A 205 10.92 10.54 -2.15
CA VAL A 205 10.99 11.98 -2.40
C VAL A 205 9.61 12.62 -2.36
N ASN A 206 9.49 13.70 -1.59
CA ASN A 206 8.36 14.62 -1.62
C ASN A 206 8.87 16.01 -2.03
N GLU A 207 8.68 16.35 -3.29
CA GLU A 207 9.14 17.62 -3.87
C GLU A 207 8.43 18.83 -3.27
N SER A 208 7.12 18.76 -3.06
CA SER A 208 6.33 19.86 -2.48
C SER A 208 6.83 20.33 -1.12
N ARG A 209 7.38 19.39 -0.34
CA ARG A 209 7.92 19.61 1.02
C ARG A 209 9.43 19.73 1.06
N ASN A 210 10.12 19.50 -0.06
CA ASN A 210 11.57 19.37 -0.12
C ASN A 210 12.09 18.35 0.92
N GLU A 211 11.39 17.22 1.02
CA GLU A 211 11.71 16.12 1.93
C GLU A 211 12.21 14.92 1.13
N GLN A 212 13.25 14.27 1.65
CA GLN A 212 13.79 13.04 1.10
C GLN A 212 14.18 12.10 2.25
N LEU A 213 13.67 10.87 2.19
CA LEU A 213 14.21 9.76 2.97
C LEU A 213 15.16 8.99 2.07
N ALA A 214 16.46 9.07 2.35
CA ALA A 214 17.46 8.29 1.64
C ALA A 214 17.33 6.81 1.98
N LEU A 215 17.34 5.97 0.96
CA LEU A 215 17.33 4.52 1.07
C LEU A 215 18.70 3.99 0.66
N ALA A 216 19.31 3.18 1.51
CA ALA A 216 20.68 2.73 1.35
C ALA A 216 20.93 1.43 2.10
N ASN A 217 22.01 0.75 1.74
CA ASN A 217 22.32 -0.50 2.37
C ASN A 217 22.79 -0.37 3.83
N ASN A 218 22.49 -1.41 4.61
CA ASN A 218 22.85 -1.51 6.00
C ASN A 218 24.31 -1.94 6.17
N LYS A 219 25.12 -1.05 6.76
CA LYS A 219 26.56 -1.27 6.98
C LYS A 219 26.85 -2.43 7.94
N THR A 220 25.90 -2.86 8.76
CA THR A 220 26.13 -3.88 9.81
C THR A 220 26.27 -5.31 9.29
N ILE A 221 25.85 -5.60 8.05
CA ILE A 221 25.95 -6.94 7.43
C ILE A 221 27.42 -7.40 7.24
N GLY A 222 28.39 -6.47 7.22
CA GLY A 222 29.83 -6.80 7.09
C GLY A 222 30.17 -7.74 5.91
N ASP A 223 30.98 -8.75 6.19
CA ASP A 223 31.47 -9.74 5.20
C ASP A 223 30.43 -10.82 4.83
N GLN A 224 29.20 -10.73 5.34
CA GLN A 224 28.14 -11.70 5.04
C GLN A 224 27.48 -11.47 3.67
N ARG A 225 27.98 -10.52 2.87
CA ARG A 225 27.48 -10.20 1.54
C ARG A 225 27.80 -11.31 0.54
N PHE A 226 26.89 -11.52 -0.40
CA PHE A 226 27.17 -12.30 -1.59
C PHE A 226 28.09 -11.52 -2.50
N SER A 227 29.10 -12.20 -3.04
CA SER A 227 29.95 -11.64 -4.10
C SER A 227 29.09 -11.30 -5.32
N GLU A 228 29.38 -10.19 -6.01
CA GLU A 228 28.67 -9.76 -7.24
C GLU A 228 28.75 -10.78 -8.38
N GLN A 229 29.65 -11.75 -8.27
CA GLN A 229 29.84 -12.83 -9.23
C GLN A 229 28.87 -13.99 -8.99
N VAL A 230 28.26 -14.10 -7.80
CA VAL A 230 27.21 -15.09 -7.52
C VAL A 230 25.96 -14.69 -8.31
N PRO A 231 25.47 -15.52 -9.24
CA PRO A 231 24.28 -15.20 -10.02
C PRO A 231 23.00 -15.27 -9.17
N VAL A 232 22.05 -14.40 -9.48
CA VAL A 232 20.77 -14.29 -8.77
C VAL A 232 19.63 -14.31 -9.79
N VAL A 233 18.63 -15.16 -9.55
CA VAL A 233 17.33 -15.06 -10.20
C VAL A 233 16.31 -14.55 -9.19
N LEU A 234 15.53 -13.53 -9.56
CA LEU A 234 14.35 -13.09 -8.82
C LEU A 234 13.09 -13.52 -9.57
N LEU A 235 12.16 -14.20 -8.90
CA LEU A 235 10.83 -14.48 -9.44
C LEU A 235 9.88 -13.33 -9.13
N THR A 236 9.24 -12.77 -10.15
CA THR A 236 8.30 -11.64 -10.01
C THR A 236 6.89 -12.00 -10.44
N SER A 237 5.91 -11.24 -9.94
CA SER A 237 4.50 -11.42 -10.29
C SER A 237 3.76 -10.08 -10.44
N PRO A 238 2.57 -10.07 -11.07
CA PRO A 238 1.74 -8.87 -11.19
C PRO A 238 1.18 -8.36 -9.86
N PHE A 239 1.30 -9.14 -8.78
CA PHE A 239 0.82 -8.77 -7.45
C PHE A 239 1.89 -8.06 -6.61
N MET A 240 3.14 -8.13 -7.03
CA MET A 240 4.25 -7.45 -6.36
C MET A 240 4.07 -5.93 -6.49
N GLN A 241 4.00 -5.24 -5.36
CA GLN A 241 3.82 -3.80 -5.28
C GLN A 241 4.75 -3.16 -4.23
N ALA A 242 4.90 -1.83 -4.28
CA ALA A 242 5.57 -1.03 -3.25
C ALA A 242 6.98 -1.55 -2.90
N SER A 243 7.24 -1.94 -1.65
CA SER A 243 8.54 -2.44 -1.18
C SER A 243 9.03 -3.67 -1.96
N GLY A 244 8.12 -4.50 -2.48
CA GLY A 244 8.41 -5.61 -3.40
C GLY A 244 9.04 -5.12 -4.70
N GLU A 245 8.44 -4.10 -5.30
CA GLU A 245 8.95 -3.51 -6.53
C GLU A 245 10.22 -2.72 -6.30
N PHE A 246 10.35 -2.05 -5.16
CA PHE A 246 11.62 -1.44 -4.77
C PHE A 246 12.73 -2.49 -4.73
N PHE A 247 12.51 -3.63 -4.07
CA PHE A 247 13.47 -4.73 -4.07
C PHE A 247 13.80 -5.21 -5.50
N ALA A 248 12.78 -5.46 -6.32
CA ALA A 248 12.94 -5.94 -7.69
C ALA A 248 13.71 -4.94 -8.56
N TYR A 249 13.38 -3.65 -8.47
CA TYR A 249 14.01 -2.57 -9.22
C TYR A 249 15.48 -2.42 -8.82
N GLN A 250 15.79 -2.50 -7.52
CA GLN A 250 17.17 -2.42 -7.05
C GLN A 250 17.97 -3.65 -7.45
N ILE A 251 17.51 -4.87 -7.13
CA ILE A 251 18.29 -6.08 -7.40
C ILE A 251 18.54 -6.29 -8.91
N LYS A 252 17.61 -5.84 -9.78
CA LYS A 252 17.80 -5.87 -11.23
C LYS A 252 19.05 -5.12 -11.70
N GLN A 253 19.48 -4.08 -10.97
CA GLN A 253 20.67 -3.30 -11.30
C GLN A 253 21.97 -4.00 -10.91
N ARG A 254 21.91 -5.09 -10.13
CA ARG A 254 23.08 -5.85 -9.74
C ARG A 254 23.58 -6.71 -10.91
N PRO A 255 24.90 -6.76 -11.19
CA PRO A 255 25.46 -7.70 -12.15
C PRO A 255 25.04 -9.15 -11.88
N GLN A 256 25.01 -9.99 -12.92
CA GLN A 256 24.65 -11.42 -12.80
C GLN A 256 23.25 -11.64 -12.21
N THR A 257 22.30 -10.74 -12.47
CA THR A 257 20.91 -10.88 -12.00
C THR A 257 19.96 -11.03 -13.19
N ALA A 258 18.95 -11.89 -13.06
CA ALA A 258 17.84 -11.99 -13.99
C ALA A 258 16.51 -11.99 -13.24
N LEU A 259 15.52 -11.26 -13.75
CA LEU A 259 14.13 -11.34 -13.30
C LEU A 259 13.33 -12.23 -14.23
N ILE A 260 12.55 -13.16 -13.67
CA ILE A 260 11.74 -14.12 -14.42
C ILE A 260 10.32 -14.12 -13.85
N GLY A 261 9.32 -14.08 -14.72
CA GLY A 261 7.91 -14.08 -14.33
C GLY A 261 7.15 -13.01 -15.09
N ARG A 262 6.32 -12.22 -14.41
CA ARG A 262 5.55 -11.13 -15.03
C ARG A 262 5.98 -9.77 -14.50
N SER A 263 5.65 -8.72 -15.25
CA SER A 263 5.77 -7.33 -14.79
C SER A 263 5.00 -7.11 -13.50
N THR A 264 5.57 -6.29 -12.62
CA THR A 264 4.97 -5.95 -11.32
C THR A 264 3.89 -4.87 -11.44
N MET A 265 3.23 -4.52 -10.33
CA MET A 265 2.00 -3.72 -10.32
C MET A 265 2.17 -2.24 -10.73
N GLY A 266 3.35 -1.64 -10.53
CA GLY A 266 3.61 -0.23 -10.81
C GLY A 266 3.19 0.72 -9.68
N VAL A 267 3.34 0.31 -8.42
CA VAL A 267 3.05 1.10 -7.21
C VAL A 267 4.36 1.60 -6.59
N ALA A 268 5.07 2.46 -7.33
CA ALA A 268 6.28 3.16 -6.89
C ALA A 268 5.98 4.44 -6.08
N THR A 269 4.94 4.40 -5.24
CA THR A 269 4.49 5.54 -4.44
C THR A 269 4.30 5.15 -2.98
N TRP A 270 4.64 6.06 -2.07
CA TRP A 270 4.32 5.90 -0.66
C TRP A 270 2.97 6.53 -0.38
N LEU A 271 2.00 5.68 -0.03
CA LEU A 271 0.65 6.09 0.35
C LEU A 271 0.55 6.29 1.86
N LYS A 272 -0.20 7.32 2.28
CA LYS A 272 -0.65 7.49 3.67
C LYS A 272 -2.14 7.75 3.73
N THR A 273 -2.71 7.36 4.86
CA THR A 273 -4.13 7.55 5.16
C THR A 273 -4.31 8.64 6.17
N PHE A 274 -5.21 9.58 5.89
CA PHE A 274 -5.52 10.69 6.77
C PHE A 274 -7.00 10.65 7.15
N ASN A 275 -7.27 10.79 8.44
CA ASN A 275 -8.63 10.92 8.96
C ASN A 275 -9.17 12.32 8.69
N LEU A 276 -10.43 12.38 8.31
CA LEU A 276 -11.17 13.61 8.03
C LEU A 276 -12.42 13.66 8.91
N PRO A 277 -13.07 14.84 9.04
CA PRO A 277 -14.35 14.94 9.74
C PRO A 277 -15.41 13.99 9.15
N LEU A 278 -16.46 13.72 9.94
CA LEU A 278 -17.57 12.79 9.59
C LEU A 278 -17.15 11.32 9.41
N GLY A 279 -15.98 10.95 9.94
CA GLY A 279 -15.44 9.60 9.78
C GLY A 279 -15.10 9.30 8.33
N LEU A 280 -14.74 10.31 7.54
CA LEU A 280 -14.17 10.14 6.21
C LEU A 280 -12.66 9.92 6.31
N GLN A 281 -12.07 9.34 5.28
CA GLN A 281 -10.63 9.15 5.15
C GLN A 281 -10.19 9.41 3.72
N ILE A 282 -8.96 9.90 3.57
CA ILE A 282 -8.28 9.98 2.28
C ILE A 282 -6.99 9.15 2.32
N VAL A 283 -6.83 8.28 1.32
CA VAL A 283 -5.54 7.71 0.93
C VAL A 283 -4.90 8.67 -0.06
N LEU A 284 -3.65 9.02 0.19
CA LEU A 284 -2.93 10.04 -0.56
C LEU A 284 -1.48 9.61 -0.78
N PRO A 285 -0.93 9.74 -2.00
CA PRO A 285 0.51 9.75 -2.21
C PRO A 285 1.17 10.83 -1.37
N VAL A 286 2.25 10.49 -0.69
CA VAL A 286 3.05 11.42 0.11
C VAL A 286 4.52 11.43 -0.25
N ALA A 287 4.97 10.48 -1.06
CA ALA A 287 6.29 10.47 -1.68
C ALA A 287 6.28 9.51 -2.87
N TYR A 288 7.26 9.65 -3.76
CA TYR A 288 7.55 8.66 -4.80
C TYR A 288 8.89 8.01 -4.54
N TYR A 289 9.01 6.72 -4.84
CA TYR A 289 10.31 6.07 -4.88
C TYR A 289 11.10 6.63 -6.06
N GLN A 290 12.32 7.04 -5.84
CA GLN A 290 13.24 7.46 -6.88
C GLN A 290 14.54 6.72 -6.69
N ASP A 291 15.12 6.23 -7.78
CA ASP A 291 16.45 5.64 -7.74
C ASP A 291 17.53 6.73 -7.63
N SER A 292 18.80 6.32 -7.64
CA SER A 292 19.93 7.27 -7.52
C SER A 292 20.07 8.23 -8.71
N ASN A 293 19.37 7.99 -9.82
CA ASN A 293 19.29 8.89 -10.99
C ASN A 293 18.01 9.74 -11.01
N GLY A 294 17.09 9.53 -10.06
CA GLY A 294 15.79 10.19 -10.02
C GLY A 294 14.70 9.49 -10.84
N GLU A 295 14.96 8.28 -11.35
CA GLU A 295 13.97 7.51 -12.12
C GLU A 295 12.98 6.80 -11.19
N ASN A 296 11.76 6.58 -11.69
CA ASN A 296 10.65 6.00 -10.95
C ASN A 296 9.84 5.06 -11.88
N TRP A 297 9.34 3.94 -11.34
CA TRP A 297 8.61 2.90 -12.09
C TRP A 297 7.09 2.93 -11.87
N GLN A 298 6.53 4.04 -11.40
CA GLN A 298 5.10 4.20 -11.16
C GLN A 298 4.30 3.93 -12.45
N GLN A 299 3.16 3.24 -12.32
CA GLN A 299 2.26 2.79 -13.40
C GLN A 299 2.84 1.79 -14.41
N ILE A 300 4.17 1.65 -14.51
CA ILE A 300 4.83 0.73 -15.45
C ILE A 300 5.17 -0.59 -14.76
N GLY A 301 5.66 -0.51 -13.51
CA GLY A 301 6.21 -1.65 -12.79
C GLY A 301 7.62 -2.02 -13.27
N VAL A 302 8.20 -3.01 -12.62
CA VAL A 302 9.48 -3.62 -12.96
C VAL A 302 9.23 -4.72 -13.98
N THR A 303 9.77 -4.56 -15.19
CA THR A 303 9.65 -5.55 -16.26
C THR A 303 10.68 -6.66 -16.04
N PRO A 304 10.30 -7.95 -16.09
CA PRO A 304 11.25 -9.06 -16.00
C PRO A 304 12.12 -9.15 -17.26
N ASP A 305 13.26 -9.83 -17.14
CA ASP A 305 14.14 -10.11 -18.29
C ASP A 305 13.58 -11.27 -19.13
N ILE A 306 12.87 -12.19 -18.49
CA ILE A 306 12.13 -13.28 -19.14
C ILE A 306 10.66 -13.20 -18.70
N ASP A 307 9.81 -12.75 -19.62
CA ASP A 307 8.36 -12.66 -19.40
C ASP A 307 7.68 -14.01 -19.65
N ILE A 308 7.23 -14.66 -18.57
CA ILE A 308 6.61 -15.98 -18.57
C ILE A 308 5.52 -16.10 -17.50
N ALA A 309 4.64 -17.08 -17.63
CA ALA A 309 3.63 -17.38 -16.63
C ALA A 309 4.27 -17.74 -15.27
N ILE A 310 3.62 -17.35 -14.17
CA ILE A 310 4.17 -17.48 -12.81
C ILE A 310 4.44 -18.96 -12.49
N GLU A 311 3.51 -19.83 -12.89
CA GLU A 311 3.56 -21.27 -12.74
C GLU A 311 4.78 -21.93 -13.40
N ASP A 312 5.34 -21.30 -14.45
CA ASP A 312 6.50 -21.80 -15.18
C ASP A 312 7.82 -21.14 -14.73
N SER A 313 7.74 -20.01 -14.01
CA SER A 313 8.89 -19.17 -13.67
C SER A 313 9.96 -19.89 -12.84
N LEU A 314 9.55 -20.72 -11.88
CA LEU A 314 10.47 -21.48 -11.03
C LEU A 314 11.23 -22.54 -11.83
N ALA A 315 10.55 -23.24 -12.74
CA ALA A 315 11.19 -24.26 -13.58
C ALA A 315 12.25 -23.61 -14.50
N GLU A 316 11.93 -22.44 -15.07
CA GLU A 316 12.88 -21.69 -15.89
C GLU A 316 14.07 -21.15 -15.08
N ALA A 317 13.82 -20.65 -13.86
CA ALA A 317 14.88 -20.22 -12.96
C ALA A 317 15.81 -21.37 -12.56
N GLN A 318 15.28 -22.55 -12.26
CA GLN A 318 16.07 -23.74 -11.99
C GLN A 318 16.92 -24.15 -13.20
N ARG A 319 16.34 -24.10 -14.40
CA ARG A 319 17.06 -24.38 -15.66
C ARG A 319 18.24 -23.41 -15.85
N LEU A 320 18.00 -22.11 -15.68
CA LEU A 320 19.00 -21.06 -15.87
C LEU A 320 20.12 -21.14 -14.83
N THR A 321 19.77 -21.27 -13.55
CA THR A 321 20.76 -21.36 -12.46
C THR A 321 21.61 -22.62 -12.54
N THR A 322 21.04 -23.75 -12.97
CA THR A 322 21.82 -24.99 -13.24
C THR A 322 22.90 -24.74 -14.29
N GLN A 323 22.58 -24.00 -15.37
CA GLN A 323 23.56 -23.67 -16.41
C GLN A 323 24.69 -22.80 -15.87
N TRP A 324 24.37 -21.80 -15.04
CA TRP A 324 25.36 -20.93 -14.43
C TRP A 324 26.30 -21.65 -13.47
N CYS A 325 25.75 -22.51 -12.60
CA CYS A 325 26.55 -23.31 -11.68
C CYS A 325 27.49 -24.28 -12.42
N ASN A 326 27.02 -24.90 -13.50
CA ASN A 326 27.85 -25.78 -14.32
C ASN A 326 28.95 -25.06 -15.08
N ALA A 327 28.77 -23.77 -15.42
CA ALA A 327 29.78 -22.98 -16.13
C ALA A 327 30.86 -22.40 -15.20
N SER A 328 30.61 -22.41 -13.89
CA SER A 328 31.51 -21.86 -12.87
C SER A 328 32.38 -22.93 -12.18
N ASN A 329 32.13 -24.21 -12.46
CA ASN A 329 32.91 -25.38 -12.03
C ASN A 329 33.87 -25.83 -13.13
#